data_AF-A0A7J3UA22-F1
#
_entry.id   AF-A0A7J3UA22-F1
#
_cell.length_a   1.000
_cell.length_b   1.000
_cell.length_c   1.000
_cell.angle_alpha   90.00
_cell.angle_beta   90.00
_cell.angle_gamma   90.00
#
_symmetry.space_group_name_H-M   'P 1'
#
loop_
_entity.id
_entity.type
_entity.pdbx_description
1 polymer ?
#
loop_
_entity_poly.entity_id
_entity_poly.type
_entity_poly.pdbx_seq_one_letter_code
_entity_poly.pdbx_strand_id
1 'polypeptide(L)'
;MGHPRRPRKKYETPSHPWQEDRIKHENELMKKYGLVNKREIWKAEARLKKYRNLARSLLAKVGSEDEQYRREVDQLLTHLARMNILKTGASLDDVLALNEEHILSRRLQTIVYLKGLASTPKQARQFIVHGHIVVGNSKVTVPSYMVKGDEESEIDYAPDSPLVDVSHPARPPVDLLKSRKPVEIKSEDVKDKGSDKPVPSEPEETSVKTDAEESKVEPESSGSEVVTPTPVDDTQGGR
;
A
#
# COMPACT_ATOMS: atom_id res chain seq x y z
N MET A 1 -7.83 1.93 48.48
CA MET A 1 -7.23 2.56 47.28
C MET A 1 -7.26 1.55 46.13
N GLY A 2 -7.75 1.94 44.94
CA GLY A 2 -7.91 1.02 43.81
C GLY A 2 -6.60 0.57 43.16
N HIS A 3 -6.68 -0.30 42.15
CA HIS A 3 -5.51 -0.76 41.41
C HIS A 3 -5.01 0.29 40.40
N PRO A 4 -3.72 0.64 40.38
CA PRO A 4 -3.16 1.60 39.42
C PRO A 4 -3.08 1.01 38.00
N ARG A 5 -3.22 1.87 36.99
CA ARG A 5 -3.14 1.47 35.57
C ARG A 5 -1.72 1.09 35.18
N ARG A 6 -1.52 -0.16 34.72
CA ARG A 6 -0.22 -0.66 34.21
C ARG A 6 0.04 -0.25 32.75
N PRO A 7 1.32 -0.08 32.36
CA PRO A 7 1.68 0.20 30.96
C PRO A 7 1.32 -1.00 30.07
N ARG A 8 0.69 -0.71 28.92
CA ARG A 8 0.31 -1.72 27.92
C ARG A 8 1.23 -1.65 26.71
N LYS A 9 1.39 -2.79 26.03
CA LYS A 9 2.12 -2.88 24.75
C LYS A 9 1.48 -1.96 23.71
N LYS A 10 2.30 -1.41 22.82
CA LYS A 10 1.88 -0.53 21.70
C LYS A 10 1.82 -1.29 20.36
N TYR A 11 1.84 -2.61 20.43
CA TYR A 11 1.75 -3.51 19.30
C TYR A 11 0.94 -4.73 19.73
N GLU A 12 0.33 -5.38 18.76
CA GLU A 12 -0.37 -6.64 18.92
C GLU A 12 0.42 -7.72 18.19
N THR A 13 0.43 -8.93 18.74
CA THR A 13 1.01 -10.07 18.04
C THR A 13 -0.01 -10.66 17.09
N PRO A 14 0.41 -11.28 15.97
CA PRO A 14 -0.50 -12.00 15.09
C PRO A 14 -1.25 -13.09 15.85
N SER A 15 -2.48 -13.38 15.42
CA SER A 15 -3.31 -14.40 16.08
C SER A 15 -2.71 -15.81 15.96
N HIS A 16 -2.18 -16.16 14.78
CA HIS A 16 -1.60 -17.49 14.52
C HIS A 16 -0.13 -17.40 14.08
N PRO A 17 0.83 -18.03 14.75
CA PRO A 17 2.26 -17.84 14.45
C PRO A 17 2.74 -18.27 13.05
N TRP A 18 2.16 -19.32 12.47
CA TRP A 18 2.71 -19.99 11.27
C TRP A 18 1.80 -19.86 10.04
N GLN A 19 1.53 -18.62 9.63
CA GLN A 19 0.86 -18.35 8.36
C GLN A 19 1.89 -17.99 7.31
N GLU A 20 1.97 -18.80 6.25
CA GLU A 20 2.99 -18.66 5.20
C GLU A 20 2.94 -17.28 4.53
N ASP A 21 1.76 -16.86 4.06
CA ASP A 21 1.57 -15.59 3.35
C ASP A 21 2.00 -14.38 4.19
N ARG A 22 1.59 -14.36 5.46
CA ARG A 22 2.00 -13.30 6.38
C ARG A 22 3.51 -13.31 6.60
N ILE A 23 4.11 -14.47 6.82
CA ILE A 23 5.56 -14.58 7.06
C ILE A 23 6.34 -14.10 5.82
N LYS A 24 5.91 -14.47 4.61
CA LYS A 24 6.51 -13.99 3.36
C LYS A 24 6.41 -12.48 3.25
N HIS A 25 5.21 -11.91 3.42
CA HIS A 25 4.97 -10.47 3.36
C HIS A 25 5.78 -9.69 4.41
N GLU A 26 5.76 -10.14 5.67
CA GLU A 26 6.57 -9.54 6.74
C GLU A 26 8.08 -9.58 6.41
N ASN A 27 8.57 -10.68 5.83
CA ASN A 27 9.97 -10.83 5.46
C ASN A 27 10.35 -9.91 4.29
N GLU A 28 9.45 -9.70 3.32
CA GLU A 28 9.63 -8.74 2.23
C GLU A 28 9.74 -7.32 2.78
N LEU A 29 8.84 -6.92 3.69
CA LEU A 29 8.90 -5.63 4.37
C LEU A 29 10.20 -5.48 5.19
N MET A 30 10.62 -6.53 5.90
CA MET A 30 11.89 -6.52 6.64
C MET A 30 13.09 -6.27 5.73
N LYS A 31 13.13 -6.90 4.55
CA LYS A 31 14.19 -6.70 3.56
C LYS A 31 14.15 -5.30 2.96
N LYS A 32 12.96 -4.85 2.50
CA LYS A 32 12.75 -3.55 1.84
C LYS A 32 13.13 -2.36 2.73
N TYR A 33 12.66 -2.35 3.97
CA TYR A 33 12.90 -1.24 4.90
C TYR A 33 14.11 -1.48 5.82
N GLY A 34 14.79 -2.64 5.68
CA GLY A 34 15.90 -3.03 6.54
C GLY A 34 15.52 -3.06 8.02
N LEU A 35 14.40 -3.69 8.39
CA LEU A 35 13.93 -3.78 9.78
C LEU A 35 14.68 -4.91 10.52
N VAL A 36 14.92 -4.74 11.83
CA VAL A 36 15.62 -5.77 12.63
C VAL A 36 14.63 -6.84 13.09
N ASN A 37 13.47 -6.42 13.58
CA ASN A 37 12.51 -7.29 14.25
C ASN A 37 11.11 -7.13 13.65
N LYS A 38 10.35 -8.23 13.59
CA LYS A 38 8.91 -8.22 13.23
C LYS A 38 8.07 -7.33 14.15
N ARG A 39 8.50 -7.14 15.40
CA ARG A 39 7.89 -6.18 16.34
C ARG A 39 7.79 -4.75 15.79
N GLU A 40 8.70 -4.35 14.90
CA GLU A 40 8.62 -3.03 14.27
C GLU A 40 7.47 -2.94 13.25
N ILE A 41 7.23 -4.03 12.49
CA ILE A 41 6.10 -4.16 11.57
C ILE A 41 4.80 -4.13 12.38
N TRP A 42 4.70 -4.94 13.43
CA TRP A 42 3.50 -4.99 14.26
C TRP A 42 3.18 -3.66 14.97
N LYS A 43 4.21 -2.84 15.28
CA LYS A 43 4.00 -1.46 15.77
C LYS A 43 3.43 -0.56 14.69
N ALA A 44 3.89 -0.70 13.44
CA ALA A 44 3.35 0.05 12.31
C ALA A 44 1.90 -0.35 12.01
N GLU A 45 1.62 -1.65 11.96
CA GLU A 45 0.27 -2.21 11.82
C GLU A 45 -0.66 -1.75 12.95
N ALA A 46 -0.21 -1.77 14.21
CA ALA A 46 -1.02 -1.31 15.33
C ALA A 46 -1.37 0.19 15.24
N ARG A 47 -0.45 1.02 14.73
CA ARG A 47 -0.75 2.45 14.45
C ARG A 47 -1.78 2.57 13.33
N LEU A 48 -1.60 1.83 12.25
CA LEU A 48 -2.53 1.83 11.11
C LEU A 48 -3.94 1.37 11.51
N LYS A 49 -4.03 0.28 12.28
CA LYS A 49 -5.28 -0.21 12.86
C LYS A 49 -5.95 0.86 13.73
N LYS A 50 -5.17 1.60 14.53
CA LYS A 50 -5.70 2.71 15.34
C LYS A 50 -6.33 3.79 14.45
N TYR A 51 -5.66 4.21 13.38
CA TYR A 51 -6.21 5.20 12.44
C TYR A 51 -7.45 4.69 11.72
N ARG A 52 -7.44 3.45 11.22
CA ARG A 52 -8.59 2.82 10.57
C ARG A 52 -9.78 2.62 11.50
N ASN A 53 -9.54 2.25 12.77
CA ASN A 53 -10.59 2.12 13.78
C ASN A 53 -11.25 3.48 14.07
N LEU A 54 -10.45 4.54 14.20
CA LEU A 54 -10.96 5.90 14.36
C LEU A 54 -11.76 6.32 13.14
N ALA A 55 -11.24 6.14 11.92
CA ALA A 55 -11.95 6.45 10.69
C ALA A 55 -13.28 5.70 10.59
N ARG A 56 -13.32 4.39 10.88
CA ARG A 56 -14.58 3.61 10.92
C ARG A 56 -15.58 4.14 11.95
N SER A 57 -15.11 4.50 13.14
CA SER A 57 -15.98 5.05 14.18
C SER A 57 -16.55 6.43 13.83
N LEU A 58 -15.80 7.22 13.06
CA LEU A 58 -16.23 8.52 12.56
C LEU A 58 -17.16 8.35 11.37
N LEU A 59 -16.86 7.44 10.44
CA LEU A 59 -17.70 7.15 9.28
C LEU A 59 -19.11 6.70 9.69
N ALA A 60 -19.22 5.92 10.77
CA ALA A 60 -20.51 5.50 11.32
C ALA A 60 -21.37 6.66 11.86
N LYS A 61 -20.77 7.84 12.10
CA LYS A 61 -21.45 9.06 12.57
C LYS A 61 -21.69 10.06 11.45
N VAL A 62 -21.33 9.74 10.20
CA VAL A 62 -21.58 10.61 9.04
C VAL A 62 -23.10 10.88 8.96
N GLY A 63 -23.48 12.15 9.06
CA GLY A 63 -24.88 12.58 9.09
C GLY A 63 -25.40 13.02 10.46
N SER A 64 -24.62 12.89 11.53
CA SER A 64 -24.92 13.59 12.78
C SER A 64 -24.51 15.07 12.68
N GLU A 65 -25.35 15.96 13.21
CA GLU A 65 -25.08 17.42 13.26
C GLU A 65 -24.15 17.80 14.43
N ASP A 66 -23.45 16.82 15.01
CA ASP A 66 -22.57 17.05 16.15
C ASP A 66 -21.33 17.83 15.71
N GLU A 67 -21.11 19.01 16.31
CA GLU A 67 -19.90 19.81 16.06
C GLU A 67 -18.63 19.03 16.44
N GLN A 68 -18.73 18.16 17.44
CA GLN A 68 -17.64 17.30 17.90
C GLN A 68 -17.17 16.33 16.81
N TYR A 69 -18.09 15.78 16.01
CA TYR A 69 -17.74 14.88 14.91
C TYR A 69 -16.86 15.59 13.89
N ARG A 70 -17.26 16.79 13.45
CA ARG A 70 -16.50 17.59 12.48
C ARG A 70 -15.09 17.90 13.00
N ARG A 71 -14.97 18.30 14.27
CA ARG A 71 -13.68 18.54 14.93
C ARG A 71 -12.79 17.30 14.98
N GLU A 72 -13.34 16.13 15.29
CA GLU A 72 -12.58 14.88 15.35
C GLU A 72 -12.08 14.43 13.97
N VAL A 73 -12.90 14.61 12.92
CA VAL A 73 -12.50 14.37 11.53
C VAL A 73 -11.35 15.30 11.14
N ASP A 74 -11.50 16.61 11.39
CA ASP A 74 -10.47 17.59 11.07
C ASP A 74 -9.16 17.30 11.81
N GLN A 75 -9.22 16.93 13.09
CA GLN A 75 -8.04 16.55 13.88
C GLN A 75 -7.34 15.32 13.31
N LEU A 76 -8.09 14.29 12.91
CA LEU A 76 -7.52 13.08 12.31
C LEU A 76 -6.83 13.40 10.99
N LEU A 77 -7.51 14.11 10.09
CA LEU A 77 -6.99 14.46 8.76
C LEU A 77 -5.79 15.41 8.88
N THR A 78 -5.87 16.44 9.72
CA THR A 78 -4.77 17.37 9.98
C THR A 78 -3.56 16.65 10.55
N HIS A 79 -3.75 15.71 11.47
CA HIS A 79 -2.65 14.92 12.03
C HIS A 79 -1.98 14.05 10.95
N LEU A 80 -2.76 13.35 10.10
CA LEU A 80 -2.21 12.50 9.04
C LEU A 80 -1.52 13.30 7.93
N ALA A 81 -2.06 14.46 7.56
CA ALA A 81 -1.46 15.40 6.62
C ALA A 81 -0.13 15.96 7.16
N ARG A 82 -0.07 16.35 8.45
CA ARG A 82 1.16 16.83 9.09
C ARG A 82 2.27 15.77 9.12
N MET A 83 1.90 14.50 9.24
CA MET A 83 2.86 13.39 9.17
C MET A 83 3.23 12.98 7.74
N ASN A 84 2.65 13.65 6.74
CA ASN A 84 2.81 13.37 5.31
C ASN A 84 2.48 11.90 4.95
N ILE A 85 1.47 11.34 5.63
CA ILE A 85 0.93 10.00 5.35
C ILE A 85 -0.17 10.10 4.29
N LEU A 86 -0.97 11.16 4.37
CA LEU A 86 -1.99 11.52 3.39
C LEU A 86 -1.67 12.88 2.77
N LYS A 87 -2.17 13.09 1.55
CA LYS A 87 -2.10 14.40 0.88
C LYS A 87 -3.13 15.35 1.51
N THR A 88 -2.90 16.66 1.35
CA THR A 88 -3.85 17.70 1.78
C THR A 88 -5.16 17.57 0.99
N GLY A 89 -6.30 17.61 1.69
CA GLY A 89 -7.63 17.42 1.08
C GLY A 89 -8.12 15.97 1.01
N ALA A 90 -7.42 15.03 1.66
CA ALA A 90 -7.87 13.64 1.75
C ALA A 90 -9.15 13.48 2.59
N SER A 91 -9.91 12.45 2.24
CA SER A 91 -11.16 12.04 2.88
C SER A 91 -10.96 10.95 3.95
N LEU A 92 -12.02 10.60 4.68
CA LEU A 92 -12.00 9.47 5.61
C LEU A 92 -11.79 8.11 4.90
N ASP A 93 -12.28 7.97 3.68
CA ASP A 93 -12.16 6.74 2.89
C ASP A 93 -10.70 6.48 2.51
N ASP A 94 -9.94 7.54 2.23
CA ASP A 94 -8.49 7.44 1.95
C ASP A 94 -7.71 6.88 3.16
N VAL A 95 -8.17 7.18 4.39
CA VAL A 95 -7.58 6.61 5.62
C VAL A 95 -7.78 5.09 5.68
N LEU A 96 -8.90 4.59 5.16
CA LEU A 96 -9.19 3.15 5.11
C LEU A 96 -8.28 2.45 4.09
N ALA A 97 -7.96 3.11 2.97
CA ALA A 97 -7.07 2.60 1.92
C ALA A 97 -5.58 2.55 2.31
N LEU A 98 -5.16 3.15 3.43
CA LEU A 98 -3.76 3.20 3.85
C LEU A 98 -3.14 1.81 4.14
N ASN A 99 -1.97 1.53 3.58
CA ASN A 99 -1.14 0.38 3.90
C ASN A 99 -0.06 0.66 4.96
N GLU A 100 0.51 -0.40 5.55
CA GLU A 100 1.62 -0.34 6.52
C GLU A 100 2.89 0.27 5.92
N GLU A 101 3.06 0.18 4.60
CA GLU A 101 4.16 0.82 3.89
C GLU A 101 4.16 2.34 4.05
N HIS A 102 2.99 2.99 4.09
CA HIS A 102 2.91 4.44 4.34
C HIS A 102 3.40 4.80 5.75
N ILE A 103 3.22 3.91 6.73
CA ILE A 103 3.73 4.14 8.08
C ILE A 103 5.23 3.86 8.18
N LEU A 104 5.73 2.85 7.46
CA LEU A 104 7.15 2.49 7.46
C LEU A 104 8.01 3.49 6.67
N SER A 105 7.49 4.03 5.56
CA SER A 105 8.19 5.02 4.73
C SER A 105 8.46 6.34 5.44
N ARG A 106 7.61 6.75 6.38
CA ARG A 106 7.76 7.99 7.16
C ARG A 106 8.77 7.91 8.32
N ARG A 107 9.41 6.76 8.51
CA ARG A 107 10.45 6.58 9.53
C ARG A 107 11.73 7.31 9.13
N LEU A 108 12.42 7.89 10.11
CA LEU A 108 13.70 8.57 9.90
C LEU A 108 14.71 7.71 9.13
N GLN A 109 14.81 6.42 9.46
CA GLN A 109 15.67 5.47 8.76
C GLN A 109 15.41 5.41 7.26
N THR A 110 14.13 5.37 6.86
CA THR A 110 13.75 5.25 5.45
C THR A 110 13.96 6.58 4.74
N ILE A 111 13.61 7.70 5.37
CA ILE A 111 13.78 9.03 4.80
C ILE A 111 15.26 9.35 4.57
N VAL A 112 16.14 9.02 5.52
CA VAL A 112 17.61 9.18 5.38
C VAL A 112 18.15 8.39 4.18
N TYR A 113 17.65 7.18 3.97
CA TYR A 113 18.00 6.36 2.81
C TYR A 113 17.45 6.95 1.50
N LEU A 114 16.21 7.44 1.49
CA LEU A 114 15.59 8.05 0.31
C LEU A 114 16.26 9.37 -0.08
N LYS A 115 16.68 10.17 0.90
CA LYS A 115 17.51 11.38 0.71
C LYS A 115 18.92 11.08 0.20
N GLY A 116 19.35 9.81 0.19
CA GLY A 116 20.67 9.40 -0.24
C GLY A 116 21.80 9.79 0.72
N LEU A 117 21.49 10.08 1.99
CA LEU A 117 22.49 10.28 3.04
C LEU A 117 23.16 8.95 3.45
N ALA A 118 22.56 7.82 3.09
CA ALA A 118 23.12 6.49 3.27
C ALA A 118 22.86 5.63 2.04
N SER A 119 23.79 4.71 1.71
CA SER A 119 23.65 3.80 0.56
C SER A 119 22.64 2.69 0.78
N THR A 120 22.42 2.28 2.04
CA THR A 120 21.47 1.21 2.40
C THR A 120 20.62 1.59 3.61
N PRO A 121 19.41 1.02 3.77
CA PRO A 121 18.60 1.24 4.96
C PRO A 121 19.29 0.80 6.26
N LYS A 122 20.16 -0.23 6.20
CA LYS A 122 20.92 -0.70 7.36
C LYS A 122 22.00 0.31 7.76
N GLN A 123 22.71 0.87 6.79
CA GLN A 123 23.68 1.95 7.02
C GLN A 123 22.99 3.21 7.56
N ALA A 124 21.80 3.56 7.05
CA ALA A 124 21.00 4.66 7.59
C ALA A 124 20.71 4.45 9.09
N ARG A 125 20.36 3.22 9.52
CA ARG A 125 20.19 2.91 10.95
C ARG A 125 21.49 3.13 11.73
N GLN A 126 22.63 2.69 11.22
CA GLN A 126 23.92 2.86 11.89
C GLN A 126 24.24 4.35 12.10
N PHE A 127 24.08 5.16 11.06
CA PHE A 127 24.30 6.61 11.14
C PHE A 127 23.38 7.28 12.16
N ILE A 128 22.11 6.88 12.21
CA ILE A 128 21.16 7.40 13.21
C ILE A 128 21.61 7.00 14.62
N VAL A 129 21.87 5.72 14.87
CA VAL A 129 22.22 5.21 16.21
C VAL A 129 23.54 5.79 16.72
N HIS A 130 24.54 5.94 15.85
CA HIS A 130 25.82 6.57 16.18
C HIS A 130 25.71 8.10 16.25
N GLY A 131 24.57 8.66 15.82
CA GLY A 131 24.28 10.07 16.01
C GLY A 131 24.96 10.98 15.00
N HIS A 132 25.09 10.52 13.76
CA HIS A 132 25.61 11.32 12.66
C HIS A 132 24.51 12.09 11.91
N ILE A 133 23.25 11.96 12.32
CA ILE A 133 22.10 12.60 11.67
C ILE A 133 21.41 13.54 12.64
N VAL A 134 21.04 14.70 12.13
CA VAL A 134 20.23 15.72 12.80
C VAL A 134 18.92 15.90 12.04
N VAL A 135 17.88 16.27 12.79
CA VAL A 135 16.59 16.73 12.27
C VAL A 135 16.42 18.16 12.77
N GLY A 136 16.54 19.14 11.87
CA GLY A 136 16.67 20.54 12.26
C GLY A 136 17.90 20.73 13.13
N ASN A 137 17.71 21.31 14.32
CA ASN A 137 18.82 21.60 15.24
C ASN A 137 19.09 20.48 16.25
N SER A 138 18.36 19.36 16.18
CA SER A 138 18.41 18.30 17.19
C SER A 138 18.97 16.99 16.63
N LYS A 139 19.91 16.40 17.36
CA LYS A 139 20.49 15.10 17.05
C LYS A 139 19.54 13.98 17.46
N VAL A 140 19.08 13.19 16.49
CA VAL A 140 18.09 12.12 16.72
C VAL A 140 18.78 10.76 16.60
N THR A 141 18.78 9.99 17.69
CA THR A 141 19.41 8.65 17.73
C THR A 141 18.44 7.49 17.55
N VAL A 142 17.14 7.79 17.37
CA VAL A 142 16.08 6.77 17.28
C VAL A 142 15.62 6.57 15.83
N PRO A 143 15.93 5.42 15.19
CA PRO A 143 15.54 5.15 13.80
C PRO A 143 14.03 4.98 13.59
N SER A 144 13.30 4.74 14.68
CA SER A 144 11.83 4.62 14.70
C SER A 144 11.11 5.97 14.83
N TYR A 145 11.86 7.08 14.87
CA TYR A 145 11.30 8.42 14.88
C TYR A 145 10.47 8.63 13.61
N MET A 146 9.27 9.22 13.79
CA MET A 146 8.36 9.51 12.68
C MET A 146 8.52 10.97 12.32
N VAL A 147 9.04 11.23 11.13
CA VAL A 147 9.40 12.58 10.68
C VAL A 147 8.14 13.28 10.17
N LYS A 148 7.90 14.50 10.62
CA LYS A 148 6.80 15.33 10.11
C LYS A 148 7.11 15.83 8.69
N GLY A 149 6.11 16.35 7.98
CA GLY A 149 6.33 16.94 6.66
C GLY A 149 7.34 18.09 6.71
N ASP A 150 7.19 18.99 7.67
CA ASP A 150 8.01 20.22 7.77
C ASP A 150 9.48 19.90 8.11
N GLU A 151 9.70 18.91 8.97
CA GLU A 151 11.03 18.48 9.44
C GLU A 151 11.82 17.72 8.35
N GLU A 152 11.15 17.25 7.30
CA GLU A 152 11.77 16.39 6.29
C GLU A 152 12.89 17.12 5.55
N SER A 153 12.71 18.39 5.18
CA SER A 153 13.73 19.20 4.51
C SER A 153 14.96 19.42 5.38
N GLU A 154 14.78 19.52 6.69
CA GLU A 154 15.82 19.85 7.68
C GLU A 154 16.70 18.66 8.11
N ILE A 155 16.54 17.49 7.49
CA ILE A 155 17.40 16.32 7.78
C ILE A 155 18.73 16.46 7.03
N ASP A 156 19.81 16.51 7.79
CA ASP A 156 21.19 16.53 7.30
C ASP A 156 22.14 15.78 8.26
N TYR A 157 23.44 15.73 7.93
CA TYR A 157 24.48 15.25 8.81
C TYR A 157 24.68 16.19 10.00
N ALA A 158 25.00 15.62 11.17
CA ALA A 158 25.33 16.40 12.35
C ALA A 158 26.63 17.21 12.09
N PRO A 159 26.72 18.48 12.54
CA PRO A 159 27.89 19.32 12.30
C PRO A 159 29.17 18.73 12.91
N ASP A 160 29.05 18.00 14.02
CA ASP A 160 30.17 17.35 14.70
C ASP A 160 30.58 16.02 14.04
N SER A 161 29.89 15.59 12.98
CA SER A 161 30.11 14.28 12.37
C SER A 161 31.22 14.33 11.30
N PRO A 162 32.10 13.31 11.24
CA PRO A 162 33.04 13.15 10.13
C PRO A 162 32.39 12.96 8.76
N LEU A 163 31.08 12.68 8.70
CA LEU A 163 30.35 12.46 7.45
C LEU A 163 29.98 13.76 6.72
N VAL A 164 30.17 14.92 7.38
CA VAL A 164 30.00 16.24 6.75
C VAL A 164 31.01 16.42 5.62
N ASP A 165 32.19 15.83 5.75
CA ASP A 165 33.22 15.85 4.72
C ASP A 165 32.77 15.03 3.50
N VAL A 166 32.75 15.68 2.32
CA VAL A 166 32.31 15.06 1.07
C VAL A 166 33.24 13.91 0.65
N SER A 167 34.52 13.99 1.02
CA SER A 167 35.54 12.99 0.68
C SER A 167 35.58 11.78 1.62
N HIS A 168 34.73 11.74 2.66
CA HIS A 168 34.76 10.65 3.63
C HIS A 168 34.33 9.31 2.97
N PRO A 169 35.09 8.21 3.13
CA PRO A 169 34.84 6.95 2.40
C PRO A 169 33.48 6.30 2.74
N ALA A 170 32.97 6.52 3.96
CA ALA A 170 31.67 6.00 4.37
C ALA A 170 30.48 6.83 3.84
N ARG A 171 30.73 8.02 3.27
CA ARG A 171 29.68 8.83 2.67
C ARG A 171 29.28 8.20 1.33
N PRO A 172 27.97 8.00 1.06
CA PRO A 172 27.56 7.51 -0.25
C PRO A 172 28.04 8.46 -1.35
N PRO A 173 28.57 7.94 -2.47
CA PRO A 173 28.86 8.78 -3.62
C PRO A 173 27.53 9.39 -4.12
N VAL A 174 27.52 10.71 -4.30
CA VAL A 174 26.35 11.52 -4.72
C VAL A 174 25.72 11.02 -6.03
N ASP A 175 26.45 10.25 -6.84
CA ASP A 175 26.01 9.70 -8.12
C ASP A 175 24.90 8.63 -8.02
N LEU A 176 24.62 8.08 -6.84
CA LEU A 176 23.53 7.11 -6.63
C LEU A 176 22.13 7.73 -6.75
N LEU A 177 22.01 9.05 -6.56
CA LEU A 177 20.74 9.79 -6.68
C LEU A 177 20.45 10.22 -8.13
N LYS A 178 21.49 10.47 -8.94
CA LYS A 178 21.35 10.94 -10.33
C LYS A 178 21.11 9.80 -11.33
N SER A 179 21.49 8.58 -10.96
CA SER A 179 21.41 7.37 -11.80
C SER A 179 20.13 6.54 -11.60
N ARG A 180 19.33 6.80 -10.56
CA ARG A 180 17.99 6.22 -10.41
C ARG A 180 17.04 6.95 -11.36
N LYS A 181 16.97 6.49 -12.60
CA LYS A 181 15.86 6.84 -13.50
C LYS A 181 14.54 6.62 -12.75
N PRO A 182 13.56 7.52 -12.84
CA PRO A 182 12.22 7.25 -12.33
C PRO A 182 11.77 5.91 -12.89
N VAL A 183 11.35 5.00 -12.00
CA VAL A 183 10.69 3.77 -12.44
C VAL A 183 9.36 4.24 -13.02
N GLU A 184 9.30 4.32 -14.35
CA GLU A 184 8.05 4.45 -15.08
C GLU A 184 7.19 3.25 -14.68
N ILE A 185 6.12 3.52 -13.94
CA ILE A 185 5.03 2.58 -13.76
C ILE A 185 4.43 2.45 -15.16
N LYS A 186 4.89 1.44 -15.92
CA LYS A 186 4.15 0.98 -17.08
C LYS A 186 2.80 0.52 -16.56
N SER A 187 1.78 1.30 -16.86
CA SER A 187 0.40 0.84 -16.86
C SER A 187 0.33 -0.30 -17.88
N GLU A 188 0.64 -1.52 -17.45
CA GLU A 188 0.35 -2.70 -18.23
C GLU A 188 -1.16 -2.88 -18.27
N ASP A 189 -1.66 -2.92 -19.50
CA ASP A 189 -3.04 -3.00 -19.88
C ASP A 189 -3.76 -4.17 -19.19
N VAL A 190 -4.76 -3.83 -18.38
CA VAL A 190 -5.85 -4.77 -18.08
C VAL A 190 -6.61 -4.97 -19.38
N LYS A 191 -6.29 -6.05 -20.11
CA LYS A 191 -7.15 -6.59 -21.16
C LYS A 191 -8.46 -7.03 -20.53
N ASP A 192 -9.42 -6.11 -20.53
CA ASP A 192 -10.81 -6.41 -20.29
C ASP A 192 -11.33 -7.24 -21.49
N LYS A 193 -11.73 -8.47 -21.22
CA LYS A 193 -12.43 -9.33 -22.18
C LYS A 193 -13.92 -9.21 -21.86
N GLY A 194 -14.66 -8.49 -22.70
CA GLY A 194 -16.12 -8.62 -22.71
C GLY A 194 -16.84 -7.46 -23.40
N SER A 195 -17.44 -7.78 -24.55
CA SER A 195 -18.61 -7.13 -25.16
C SER A 195 -18.54 -5.62 -25.44
N ASP A 196 -18.34 -5.23 -26.70
CA ASP A 196 -19.49 -4.95 -27.58
C ASP A 196 -19.08 -4.75 -29.03
N LYS A 197 -19.93 -5.24 -29.93
CA LYS A 197 -19.78 -5.16 -31.39
C LYS A 197 -19.82 -3.70 -31.86
N PRO A 198 -18.98 -3.27 -32.80
CA PRO A 198 -19.14 -1.95 -33.41
C PRO A 198 -20.24 -2.00 -34.46
N VAL A 199 -21.27 -1.17 -34.27
CA VAL A 199 -22.21 -0.76 -35.32
C VAL A 199 -21.53 0.36 -36.12
N PRO A 200 -21.24 0.19 -37.42
CA PRO A 200 -20.75 1.28 -38.26
C PRO A 200 -21.92 2.20 -38.64
N SER A 201 -21.72 3.51 -38.46
CA SER A 201 -22.60 4.55 -38.98
C SER A 201 -21.95 5.18 -40.20
N GLU A 202 -22.62 5.12 -41.33
CA GLU A 202 -22.49 6.10 -42.41
C GLU A 202 -23.91 6.60 -42.74
N PRO A 203 -24.04 7.85 -43.18
CA PRO A 203 -24.39 7.96 -44.60
C PRO A 203 -23.74 9.17 -45.29
N GLU A 204 -23.12 8.93 -46.44
CA GLU A 204 -23.22 9.84 -47.59
C GLU A 204 -23.51 9.03 -48.86
N GLU A 205 -24.46 9.52 -49.63
CA GLU A 205 -25.03 8.92 -50.83
C GLU A 205 -24.05 8.98 -52.01
N THR A 206 -24.02 7.94 -52.86
CA THR A 206 -24.25 8.06 -54.31
C THR A 206 -24.20 6.71 -55.07
N SER A 207 -25.32 6.47 -55.80
CA SER A 207 -25.47 5.84 -57.12
C SER A 207 -25.22 4.33 -57.42
N VAL A 208 -26.35 3.61 -57.56
CA VAL A 208 -26.88 2.78 -58.70
C VAL A 208 -25.99 1.75 -59.47
N LYS A 209 -26.40 0.45 -59.44
CA LYS A 209 -26.88 -0.46 -60.53
C LYS A 209 -26.68 -1.96 -60.18
N THR A 210 -27.77 -2.74 -60.04
CA THR A 210 -28.21 -3.93 -60.86
C THR A 210 -27.24 -5.14 -60.81
N ASP A 211 -27.59 -6.41 -60.56
CA ASP A 211 -28.69 -7.29 -61.02
C ASP A 211 -28.88 -8.54 -60.11
N ALA A 212 -29.91 -9.34 -60.43
CA ALA A 212 -30.50 -10.54 -59.82
C ALA A 212 -29.57 -11.76 -59.55
N GLU A 213 -29.94 -12.66 -58.63
CA GLU A 213 -30.61 -13.96 -58.94
C GLU A 213 -30.86 -14.84 -57.69
N GLU A 214 -31.87 -15.70 -57.81
CA GLU A 214 -32.58 -16.56 -56.84
C GLU A 214 -32.00 -17.99 -56.79
N SER A 215 -32.09 -18.70 -55.65
CA SER A 215 -32.46 -20.15 -55.66
C SER A 215 -32.73 -20.74 -54.26
N LYS A 216 -33.93 -21.34 -54.13
CA LYS A 216 -34.42 -22.29 -53.11
C LYS A 216 -33.66 -23.63 -53.12
N VAL A 217 -33.77 -24.42 -52.03
CA VAL A 217 -34.47 -25.74 -51.94
C VAL A 217 -34.21 -26.39 -50.56
N GLU A 218 -35.24 -27.05 -50.01
CA GLU A 218 -35.38 -27.65 -48.66
C GLU A 218 -34.88 -29.14 -48.57
N PRO A 219 -35.39 -30.05 -47.66
CA PRO A 219 -34.57 -30.71 -46.61
C PRO A 219 -34.62 -32.26 -46.67
N GLU A 220 -33.84 -32.98 -45.84
CA GLU A 220 -34.15 -34.40 -45.55
C GLU A 220 -33.86 -34.82 -44.10
N SER A 221 -34.75 -35.70 -43.63
CA SER A 221 -34.95 -36.28 -42.31
C SER A 221 -34.33 -37.66 -42.16
N SER A 222 -33.86 -38.01 -40.96
CA SER A 222 -33.88 -39.36 -40.32
C SER A 222 -33.09 -39.25 -39.01
N GLY A 223 -33.54 -39.59 -37.80
CA GLY A 223 -34.53 -40.57 -37.38
C GLY A 223 -33.84 -41.88 -36.99
N SER A 224 -33.45 -42.03 -35.71
CA SER A 224 -33.63 -43.27 -34.93
C SER A 224 -33.04 -43.18 -33.51
N GLU A 225 -33.90 -43.54 -32.57
CA GLU A 225 -33.77 -43.81 -31.13
C GLU A 225 -32.64 -44.79 -30.77
N VAL A 226 -32.08 -44.71 -29.53
CA VAL A 226 -32.08 -45.83 -28.56
C VAL A 226 -32.11 -45.25 -27.14
N VAL A 227 -32.91 -45.91 -26.30
CA VAL A 227 -33.43 -45.55 -24.99
C VAL A 227 -32.76 -46.42 -23.90
N THR A 228 -32.46 -45.78 -22.75
CA THR A 228 -32.34 -46.28 -21.34
C THR A 228 -31.14 -47.17 -20.90
N PRO A 229 -30.96 -47.44 -19.58
CA PRO A 229 -30.93 -46.54 -18.41
C PRO A 229 -29.74 -46.79 -17.44
N THR A 230 -29.55 -45.87 -16.49
CA THR A 230 -28.74 -45.96 -15.26
C THR A 230 -29.09 -47.15 -14.34
N PRO A 231 -28.14 -47.58 -13.50
CA PRO A 231 -28.45 -47.94 -12.11
C PRO A 231 -27.68 -47.10 -11.08
N VAL A 232 -28.43 -46.74 -10.04
CA VAL A 232 -28.04 -46.13 -8.76
C VAL A 232 -27.51 -47.24 -7.86
N ASP A 233 -26.40 -47.02 -7.15
CA ASP A 233 -25.98 -47.87 -6.03
C ASP A 233 -25.90 -47.05 -4.75
N ASP A 234 -26.92 -47.25 -3.91
CA ASP A 234 -26.91 -47.00 -2.47
C ASP A 234 -26.13 -48.12 -1.79
N THR A 235 -25.19 -47.80 -0.91
CA THR A 235 -24.80 -48.75 0.14
C THR A 235 -24.55 -48.01 1.46
N GLN A 236 -25.56 -48.10 2.31
CA GLN A 236 -25.44 -47.94 3.76
C GLN A 236 -24.58 -49.06 4.34
N GLY A 237 -23.84 -48.77 5.41
CA GLY A 237 -23.56 -49.77 6.45
C GLY A 237 -22.15 -49.83 7.04
N GLY A 238 -21.99 -49.21 8.22
CA GLY A 238 -21.43 -49.91 9.38
C GLY A 238 -19.93 -49.80 9.67
N ARG A 239 -19.56 -48.92 10.61
CA ARG A 239 -19.20 -49.26 12.01
C ARG A 239 -18.81 -48.01 12.77
#